data_AF-A0A4Q2Z6Z9-F1
#
_entry.id   AF-A0A4Q2Z6Z9-F1
#
_cell.length_a   1.000
_cell.length_b   1.000
_cell.length_c   1.000
_cell.angle_alpha   90.00
_cell.angle_beta   90.00
_cell.angle_gamma   90.00
#
_symmetry.space_group_name_H-M   'P 1'
#
loop_
_entity.id
_entity.type
_entity.pdbx_description
1 polymer ?
#
loop_
_entity_poly.entity_id
_entity_poly.type
_entity_poly.pdbx_seq_one_letter_code
_entity_poly.pdbx_strand_id
1 'polypeptide(L)'
;MTDPEAAPTYGDSAFSRLCVSLLHDARDQVFIRLTLYMIVVMGVLQGALWWALRHTAVPAVAIAAIYLTLWAWFLSPVILMLHNTMHRPFLKRWKSLDKLHPFVMTFFFGIPVGYRDHHVGMHHAEDNMLEDLSSTLRYQRDSFAHFLVYFGRFFFLSMVELPLYLVRHKKAKLARRAVIGELGHWAVIGT
;
A
#
# COMPACT_ATOMS: atom_id res chain seq x y z
N MET A 1 -3.45 12.90 -7.25
CA MET A 1 -3.51 13.42 -5.86
C MET A 1 -2.08 13.76 -5.43
N THR A 2 -1.89 14.78 -4.61
CA THR A 2 -0.58 15.19 -4.06
C THR A 2 -0.66 15.26 -2.52
N ASP A 3 0.48 15.30 -1.83
CA ASP A 3 0.47 15.47 -0.36
C ASP A 3 -0.17 16.83 -0.01
N PRO A 4 -1.21 16.87 0.84
CA PRO A 4 -1.89 18.13 1.16
C PRO A 4 -0.99 19.07 1.95
N GLU A 5 -0.73 20.25 1.40
CA GLU A 5 0.05 21.28 2.08
C GLU A 5 -0.78 22.08 3.09
N ALA A 6 -2.10 22.16 2.88
CA ALA A 6 -3.05 22.88 3.72
C ALA A 6 -4.30 22.05 4.03
N ALA A 7 -5.00 22.41 5.12
CA ALA A 7 -6.17 21.67 5.56
C ALA A 7 -7.31 21.82 4.53
N PRO A 8 -7.91 20.72 4.06
CA PRO A 8 -8.96 20.79 3.05
C PRO A 8 -10.24 21.40 3.62
N THR A 9 -10.92 22.22 2.82
CA THR A 9 -12.18 22.89 3.20
C THR A 9 -13.39 22.02 2.85
N TYR A 10 -13.66 20.99 3.67
CA TYR A 10 -14.84 20.13 3.51
C TYR A 10 -16.13 20.65 4.18
N GLY A 11 -16.17 21.93 4.52
CA GLY A 11 -17.23 22.55 5.30
C GLY A 11 -17.30 22.10 6.77
N ASP A 12 -18.12 22.77 7.57
CA ASP A 12 -18.31 22.50 9.00
C ASP A 12 -19.42 21.46 9.26
N SER A 13 -19.27 20.28 8.68
CA SER A 13 -20.16 19.14 8.95
C SER A 13 -19.74 18.39 10.22
N ALA A 14 -20.68 17.69 10.87
CA ALA A 14 -20.39 16.83 12.02
C ALA A 14 -19.31 15.78 11.69
N PHE A 15 -19.37 15.22 10.48
CA PHE A 15 -18.34 14.30 9.99
C PHE A 15 -16.97 14.97 9.84
N SER A 16 -16.94 16.22 9.37
CA SER A 16 -15.69 16.97 9.26
C SER A 16 -15.04 17.22 10.62
N ARG A 17 -15.84 17.69 11.60
CA ARG A 17 -15.41 17.88 12.98
C ARG A 17 -14.90 16.57 13.61
N LEU A 18 -15.61 15.46 13.38
CA LEU A 18 -15.18 14.15 13.84
C LEU A 18 -13.81 13.77 13.26
N CYS A 19 -13.62 13.87 11.94
CA CYS A 19 -12.35 13.54 11.30
C CYS A 19 -11.19 14.34 11.91
N VAL A 20 -11.33 15.67 11.99
CA VAL A 20 -10.29 16.56 12.54
C VAL A 20 -10.02 16.26 14.02
N SER A 21 -11.05 15.86 14.78
CA SER A 21 -10.88 15.47 16.18
C SER A 21 -10.02 14.21 16.36
N LEU A 22 -10.07 13.29 15.39
CA LEU A 22 -9.33 12.03 15.39
C LEU A 22 -7.87 12.19 14.94
N LEU A 23 -7.58 13.16 14.08
CA LEU A 23 -6.31 13.30 13.37
C LEU A 23 -5.27 14.10 14.12
N HIS A 24 -4.00 13.74 13.96
CA HIS A 24 -2.87 14.56 14.39
C HIS A 24 -2.79 15.89 13.61
N ASP A 25 -3.01 15.82 12.30
CA ASP A 25 -2.99 16.95 11.38
C ASP A 25 -4.31 17.03 10.61
N ALA A 26 -4.96 18.20 10.59
CA ALA A 26 -6.22 18.40 9.89
C ALA A 26 -6.09 18.20 8.36
N ARG A 27 -4.89 18.37 7.81
CA ARG A 27 -4.56 18.11 6.39
C ARG A 27 -4.84 16.68 5.96
N ASP A 28 -4.63 15.75 6.88
CA ASP A 28 -4.79 14.31 6.65
C ASP A 28 -6.26 13.86 6.61
N GLN A 29 -7.22 14.80 6.74
CA GLN A 29 -8.64 14.51 6.59
C GLN A 29 -8.98 13.94 5.21
N VAL A 30 -8.25 14.33 4.17
CA VAL A 30 -8.42 13.73 2.84
C VAL A 30 -8.15 12.23 2.86
N PHE A 31 -7.22 11.76 3.70
CA PHE A 31 -6.89 10.35 3.78
C PHE A 31 -7.98 9.55 4.49
N ILE A 32 -8.62 10.06 5.55
CA ILE A 32 -9.79 9.38 6.13
C ILE A 32 -10.88 9.19 5.08
N ARG A 33 -11.18 10.24 4.32
CA ARG A 33 -12.20 10.21 3.27
C ARG A 33 -11.82 9.22 2.17
N LEU A 34 -10.56 9.23 1.73
CA LEU A 34 -10.05 8.31 0.73
C LEU A 34 -10.10 6.86 1.25
N THR A 35 -9.68 6.58 2.47
CA THR A 35 -9.77 5.26 3.10
C THR A 35 -11.21 4.73 3.08
N LEU A 36 -12.18 5.53 3.54
CA LEU A 36 -13.59 5.12 3.54
C LEU A 36 -14.14 4.93 2.12
N TYR A 37 -13.79 5.84 1.21
CA TYR A 37 -14.17 5.75 -0.19
C TYR A 37 -13.60 4.47 -0.84
N MET A 38 -12.34 4.12 -0.57
CA MET A 38 -11.71 2.90 -1.07
C MET A 38 -12.32 1.63 -0.49
N ILE A 39 -12.66 1.60 0.80
CA ILE A 39 -13.36 0.45 1.41
C ILE A 39 -14.67 0.18 0.68
N VAL A 40 -15.47 1.22 0.44
CA VAL A 40 -16.77 1.09 -0.25
C VAL A 40 -16.59 0.72 -1.72
N VAL A 41 -15.80 1.49 -2.47
CA VAL A 41 -15.62 1.30 -3.91
C VAL A 41 -14.98 -0.04 -4.20
N MET A 42 -13.86 -0.37 -3.54
CA MET A 42 -13.17 -1.63 -3.80
C MET A 42 -13.98 -2.84 -3.32
N GLY A 43 -14.73 -2.72 -2.21
CA GLY A 43 -15.67 -3.75 -1.78
C GLY A 43 -16.76 -4.01 -2.81
N VAL A 44 -17.37 -2.96 -3.35
CA VAL A 44 -18.38 -3.08 -4.43
C VAL A 44 -17.76 -3.66 -5.70
N LEU A 45 -16.58 -3.19 -6.12
CA LEU A 45 -15.91 -3.67 -7.32
C LEU A 45 -15.51 -5.15 -7.20
N GLN A 46 -15.00 -5.60 -6.05
CA GLN A 46 -14.66 -7.00 -5.82
C GLN A 46 -15.92 -7.89 -5.75
N GLY A 47 -17.00 -7.42 -5.13
CA GLY A 47 -18.28 -8.12 -5.13
C GLY A 47 -18.89 -8.22 -6.53
N ALA A 48 -18.83 -7.15 -7.32
CA ALA A 48 -19.28 -7.11 -8.71
C ALA A 48 -18.43 -8.02 -9.61
N LEU A 49 -17.10 -8.03 -9.42
CA LEU A 49 -16.19 -8.94 -10.09
C LEU A 49 -16.56 -10.40 -9.82
N TRP A 50 -16.72 -10.77 -8.54
CA TRP A 50 -17.11 -12.13 -8.14
C TRP A 50 -18.45 -12.54 -8.76
N TRP A 51 -19.44 -11.65 -8.69
CA TRP A 51 -20.77 -11.90 -9.24
C TRP A 51 -20.71 -12.06 -10.77
N ALA A 52 -20.02 -11.16 -11.47
CA ALA A 52 -19.93 -11.16 -12.92
C ALA A 52 -19.23 -12.42 -13.44
N LEU A 53 -18.14 -12.85 -12.78
CA LEU A 53 -17.41 -14.07 -13.12
C LEU A 53 -18.26 -15.34 -12.96
N ARG A 54 -19.31 -15.33 -12.11
CA ARG A 54 -20.16 -16.50 -11.84
C ARG A 54 -21.51 -16.50 -12.55
N HIS A 55 -22.04 -15.33 -12.85
CA HIS A 55 -23.44 -15.18 -13.25
C HIS A 55 -23.64 -14.52 -14.62
N THR A 56 -22.56 -14.23 -15.35
CA THR A 56 -22.66 -13.65 -16.70
C THR A 56 -21.95 -14.53 -17.73
N ALA A 57 -22.34 -14.38 -19.00
CA ALA A 57 -21.66 -15.01 -20.12
C ALA A 57 -20.50 -14.14 -20.68
N VAL A 58 -20.19 -13.01 -20.03
CA VAL A 58 -19.10 -12.13 -20.47
C VAL A 58 -17.78 -12.87 -20.30
N PRO A 59 -16.86 -12.84 -21.28
CA PRO A 59 -15.56 -13.48 -21.14
C PRO A 59 -14.82 -12.99 -19.89
N ALA A 60 -14.30 -13.93 -19.08
CA ALA A 60 -13.62 -13.62 -17.82
C ALA A 60 -12.47 -12.60 -18.00
N VAL A 61 -11.76 -12.66 -19.12
CA VAL A 61 -10.68 -11.72 -19.45
C VAL A 61 -11.19 -10.28 -19.58
N ALA A 62 -12.39 -10.07 -20.14
CA ALA A 62 -12.97 -8.74 -20.28
C ALA A 62 -13.41 -8.18 -18.92
N ILE A 63 -14.03 -9.03 -18.07
CA ILE A 63 -14.40 -8.67 -16.70
C ILE A 63 -13.15 -8.29 -15.90
N ALA A 64 -12.10 -9.12 -15.97
CA ALA A 64 -10.83 -8.86 -15.30
C ALA A 64 -10.16 -7.58 -15.79
N ALA A 65 -10.16 -7.31 -17.11
CA ALA A 65 -9.57 -6.10 -17.68
C ALA A 65 -10.27 -4.82 -17.18
N ILE A 66 -11.61 -4.84 -17.09
CA ILE A 66 -12.39 -3.72 -16.55
C ILE A 66 -12.03 -3.52 -15.07
N TYR A 67 -12.05 -4.58 -14.28
CA TYR A 67 -11.69 -4.52 -12.86
C TYR A 67 -10.27 -3.99 -12.65
N LEU A 68 -9.28 -4.54 -13.36
CA LEU A 68 -7.88 -4.15 -13.22
C LEU A 68 -7.62 -2.71 -13.65
N THR A 69 -8.37 -2.20 -14.63
CA THR A 69 -8.29 -0.79 -15.05
C THR A 69 -8.81 0.13 -13.95
N LEU A 70 -9.97 -0.18 -13.36
CA LEU A 70 -10.53 0.59 -12.24
C LEU A 70 -9.64 0.49 -11.00
N TRP A 71 -9.11 -0.70 -10.73
CA TRP A 71 -8.14 -0.93 -9.65
C TRP A 71 -6.88 -0.08 -9.84
N ALA A 72 -6.29 -0.08 -11.05
CA ALA A 72 -5.07 0.67 -11.36
C ALA A 72 -5.30 2.19 -11.26
N TRP A 73 -6.50 2.67 -11.60
CA TRP A 73 -6.88 4.08 -11.47
C TRP A 73 -6.74 4.60 -10.03
N PHE A 74 -7.05 3.77 -9.04
CA PHE A 74 -6.97 4.14 -7.62
C PHE A 74 -5.63 3.85 -6.96
N LEU A 75 -4.72 3.14 -7.64
CA LEU A 75 -3.45 2.72 -7.06
C LEU A 75 -2.58 3.91 -6.62
N SER A 76 -2.45 4.93 -7.46
CA SER A 76 -1.60 6.10 -7.16
C SER A 76 -2.10 6.89 -5.93
N PRO A 77 -3.38 7.29 -5.82
CA PRO A 77 -3.92 7.91 -4.60
C PRO A 77 -3.71 7.08 -3.33
N VAL A 78 -3.88 5.75 -3.42
CA VAL A 78 -3.74 4.85 -2.26
C VAL A 78 -2.28 4.73 -1.82
N ILE A 79 -1.34 4.58 -2.76
CA ILE A 79 0.09 4.55 -2.45
C ILE A 79 0.52 5.86 -1.78
N LEU A 80 0.07 7.00 -2.30
CA LEU A 80 0.37 8.31 -1.71
C LEU A 80 -0.22 8.45 -0.29
N MET A 81 -1.46 8.04 -0.09
CA MET A 81 -2.09 8.03 1.23
C MET A 81 -1.29 7.16 2.22
N LEU A 82 -0.89 5.96 1.81
CA LEU A 82 -0.08 5.08 2.65
C LEU A 82 1.29 5.67 2.93
N HIS A 83 1.95 6.26 1.92
CA HIS A 83 3.21 6.97 2.09
C HIS A 83 3.10 8.01 3.21
N ASN A 84 2.12 8.92 3.11
CA ASN A 84 1.92 9.98 4.10
C ASN A 84 1.57 9.45 5.48
N THR A 85 0.58 8.56 5.58
CA THR A 85 0.13 7.98 6.87
C THR A 85 1.16 7.05 7.52
N MET A 86 2.21 6.61 6.80
CA MET A 86 3.33 5.86 7.36
C MET A 86 4.48 6.76 7.82
N HIS A 87 4.68 7.92 7.19
CA HIS A 87 5.74 8.87 7.51
C HIS A 87 5.44 9.77 8.71
N ARG A 88 4.17 10.04 8.98
CA ARG A 88 3.74 10.87 10.11
C ARG A 88 2.65 10.20 10.94
N PRO A 89 2.52 10.54 12.25
CA PRO A 89 1.40 10.08 13.06
C PRO A 89 0.07 10.47 12.40
N PHE A 90 -0.86 9.51 12.29
CA PHE A 90 -2.14 9.73 11.61
C PHE A 90 -3.27 9.93 12.61
N LEU A 91 -3.61 8.92 13.44
CA LEU A 91 -4.68 9.01 14.44
C LEU A 91 -4.12 9.25 15.86
N LYS A 92 -4.67 10.26 16.55
CA LYS A 92 -4.25 10.67 17.90
C LYS A 92 -4.35 9.57 18.95
N ARG A 93 -5.50 8.89 18.98
CA ARG A 93 -5.85 7.92 20.04
C ARG A 93 -5.83 6.47 19.54
N TRP A 94 -6.21 6.24 18.29
CA TRP A 94 -6.48 4.91 17.75
C TRP A 94 -5.25 4.30 17.06
N LYS A 95 -4.15 4.18 17.79
CA LYS A 95 -2.85 3.71 17.26
C LYS A 95 -2.88 2.29 16.67
N SER A 96 -3.85 1.47 17.07
CA SER A 96 -4.09 0.16 16.46
C SER A 96 -4.65 0.30 15.04
N LEU A 97 -5.53 1.27 14.80
CA LEU A 97 -6.06 1.56 13.46
C LEU A 97 -4.97 2.08 12.53
N ASP A 98 -4.03 2.90 13.02
CA ASP A 98 -2.86 3.31 12.22
C ASP A 98 -2.02 2.12 11.74
N LYS A 99 -1.88 1.11 12.60
CA LYS A 99 -1.16 -0.12 12.26
C LYS A 99 -1.96 -1.02 11.33
N LEU A 100 -3.29 -1.00 11.43
CA LEU A 100 -4.20 -1.80 10.63
C LEU A 100 -4.42 -1.20 9.23
N HIS A 101 -4.37 0.13 9.09
CA HIS A 101 -4.67 0.84 7.84
C HIS A 101 -3.90 0.30 6.62
N PRO A 102 -2.57 0.03 6.70
CA PRO A 102 -1.84 -0.59 5.60
C PRO A 102 -2.35 -1.98 5.22
N PHE A 103 -2.79 -2.80 6.18
CA PHE A 103 -3.33 -4.13 5.92
C PHE A 103 -4.69 -4.07 5.23
N VAL A 104 -5.53 -3.10 5.57
CA VAL A 104 -6.81 -2.88 4.87
C VAL A 104 -6.54 -2.50 3.41
N MET A 105 -5.57 -1.62 3.16
CA MET A 105 -5.20 -1.29 1.78
C MET A 105 -4.51 -2.45 1.07
N THR A 106 -3.72 -3.25 1.77
CA THR A 106 -3.11 -4.50 1.26
C THR A 106 -4.19 -5.46 0.77
N PHE A 107 -5.28 -5.64 1.52
CA PHE A 107 -6.40 -6.50 1.13
C PHE A 107 -7.03 -6.08 -0.21
N PHE A 108 -7.20 -4.78 -0.44
CA PHE A 108 -7.80 -4.29 -1.69
C PHE A 108 -6.81 -4.14 -2.85
N PHE A 109 -5.54 -3.82 -2.56
CA PHE A 109 -4.55 -3.42 -3.55
C PHE A 109 -3.34 -4.37 -3.66
N GLY A 110 -3.34 -5.52 -2.98
CA GLY A 110 -2.24 -6.48 -3.07
C GLY A 110 -0.86 -5.91 -2.73
N ILE A 111 -0.82 -4.81 -1.97
CA ILE A 111 0.44 -4.18 -1.54
C ILE A 111 1.08 -5.11 -0.52
N PRO A 112 2.36 -5.51 -0.66
CA PRO A 112 3.00 -6.37 0.33
C PRO A 112 2.90 -5.79 1.74
N VAL A 113 2.62 -6.63 2.73
CA VAL A 113 2.52 -6.23 4.14
C VAL A 113 3.83 -5.61 4.61
N GLY A 114 4.97 -6.10 4.08
CA GLY A 114 6.29 -5.53 4.30
C GLY A 114 6.52 -4.14 3.72
N TYR A 115 5.57 -3.52 3.02
CA TYR A 115 5.76 -2.23 2.34
C TYR A 115 6.27 -1.13 3.27
N ARG A 116 5.75 -1.02 4.49
CA ARG A 116 6.26 -0.02 5.46
C ARG A 116 7.70 -0.29 5.88
N ASP A 117 8.03 -1.56 6.08
CA ASP A 117 9.38 -2.02 6.46
C ASP A 117 10.38 -1.79 5.33
N HIS A 118 9.97 -2.01 4.08
CA HIS A 118 10.75 -1.67 2.89
C HIS A 118 10.94 -0.16 2.79
N HIS A 119 9.83 0.58 2.78
CA HIS A 119 9.84 2.01 2.44
C HIS A 119 10.57 2.82 3.51
N VAL A 120 10.11 2.76 4.76
CA VAL A 120 10.69 3.57 5.85
C VAL A 120 11.93 2.90 6.46
N GLY A 121 11.94 1.55 6.50
CA GLY A 121 13.00 0.80 7.15
C GLY A 121 14.26 0.61 6.31
N MET A 122 14.18 0.70 4.97
CA MET A 122 15.30 0.55 4.05
C MET A 122 15.38 1.71 3.06
N HIS A 123 14.38 1.90 2.20
CA HIS A 123 14.46 2.80 1.05
C HIS A 123 14.83 4.24 1.43
N HIS A 124 14.17 4.82 2.44
CA HIS A 124 14.52 6.15 2.93
C HIS A 124 15.89 6.24 3.62
N ALA A 125 16.40 5.13 4.16
CA ALA A 125 17.72 5.11 4.78
C ALA A 125 18.84 5.03 3.73
N GLU A 126 18.59 4.35 2.62
CA GLU A 126 19.56 4.13 1.55
C GLU A 126 19.48 5.15 0.41
N ASP A 127 18.42 5.95 0.37
CA ASP A 127 18.23 7.06 -0.60
C ASP A 127 18.42 6.61 -2.06
N ASN A 128 17.88 5.44 -2.39
CA ASN A 128 17.96 4.84 -3.74
C ASN A 128 19.39 4.54 -4.24
N MET A 129 20.38 4.54 -3.32
CA MET A 129 21.76 4.20 -3.61
C MET A 129 21.96 2.68 -3.74
N LEU A 130 23.19 2.24 -3.98
CA LEU A 130 23.47 0.83 -4.26
C LEU A 130 22.95 -0.10 -3.15
N GLU A 131 23.02 0.24 -1.86
CA GLU A 131 22.53 -0.66 -0.81
C GLU A 131 21.00 -0.79 -0.74
N ASP A 132 20.25 0.07 -1.45
CA ASP A 132 18.81 -0.05 -1.60
C ASP A 132 18.47 -1.25 -2.50
N LEU A 133 17.71 -2.22 -1.95
CA LEU A 133 17.29 -3.42 -2.67
C LEU A 133 16.36 -3.12 -3.86
N SER A 134 15.70 -1.96 -3.86
CA SER A 134 14.88 -1.44 -4.96
C SER A 134 15.61 -0.46 -5.88
N SER A 135 16.92 -0.25 -5.71
CA SER A 135 17.67 0.64 -6.59
C SER A 135 17.77 0.11 -8.02
N THR A 136 17.55 1.03 -8.97
CA THR A 136 17.72 0.76 -10.41
C THR A 136 19.13 1.05 -10.90
N LEU A 137 20.06 1.53 -10.06
CA LEU A 137 21.41 1.93 -10.46
C LEU A 137 22.25 0.79 -11.09
N ARG A 138 21.90 -0.46 -10.80
CA ARG A 138 22.56 -1.65 -11.35
C ARG A 138 22.08 -2.04 -12.76
N TYR A 139 21.06 -1.36 -13.27
CA TYR A 139 20.32 -1.78 -14.46
C TYR A 139 20.36 -0.70 -15.55
N GLN A 140 20.37 -1.14 -16.81
CA GLN A 140 20.12 -0.28 -17.96
C GLN A 140 18.62 -0.01 -18.05
N ARG A 141 18.22 1.25 -17.89
CA ARG A 141 16.80 1.65 -17.74
C ARG A 141 15.99 1.53 -19.04
N ASP A 142 16.67 1.50 -20.17
CA ASP A 142 16.12 1.34 -21.52
C ASP A 142 16.10 -0.12 -22.00
N SER A 143 16.64 -1.06 -21.21
CA SER A 143 16.68 -2.48 -21.56
C SER A 143 15.50 -3.25 -20.94
N PHE A 144 14.63 -3.80 -21.78
CA PHE A 144 13.51 -4.64 -21.34
C PHE A 144 13.98 -5.89 -20.59
N ALA A 145 15.11 -6.49 -21.00
CA ALA A 145 15.70 -7.62 -20.28
C ALA A 145 16.12 -7.23 -18.86
N HIS A 146 16.75 -6.06 -18.70
CA HIS A 146 17.12 -5.55 -17.37
C HIS A 146 15.89 -5.23 -16.51
N PHE A 147 14.81 -4.71 -17.11
CA PHE A 147 13.53 -4.56 -16.42
C PHE A 147 13.01 -5.91 -15.90
N LEU A 148 13.02 -6.97 -16.71
CA LEU A 148 12.57 -8.29 -16.27
C LEU A 148 13.43 -8.85 -15.13
N VAL A 149 14.75 -8.68 -15.18
CA VAL A 149 15.65 -9.10 -14.10
C VAL A 149 15.35 -8.31 -12.82
N TYR A 150 15.22 -6.98 -12.92
CA TYR A 150 14.85 -6.13 -11.79
C TYR A 150 13.50 -6.53 -11.18
N PHE A 151 12.47 -6.64 -12.03
CA PHE A 151 11.11 -7.00 -11.62
C PHE A 151 11.08 -8.39 -11.00
N GLY A 152 11.71 -9.40 -11.62
CA GLY A 152 11.77 -10.76 -11.10
C GLY A 152 12.43 -10.82 -9.72
N ARG A 153 13.59 -10.15 -9.57
CA ARG A 153 14.26 -10.06 -8.26
C ARG A 153 13.37 -9.38 -7.21
N PHE A 154 12.83 -8.20 -7.54
CA PHE A 154 11.98 -7.45 -6.61
C PHE A 154 10.71 -8.23 -6.23
N PHE A 155 10.06 -8.87 -7.20
CA PHE A 155 8.80 -9.58 -6.99
C PHE A 155 8.99 -10.88 -6.21
N PHE A 156 9.98 -11.71 -6.57
CA PHE A 156 10.15 -13.03 -5.96
C PHE A 156 11.10 -13.06 -4.76
N LEU A 157 12.12 -12.19 -4.72
CA LEU A 157 13.18 -12.27 -3.71
C LEU A 157 13.02 -11.26 -2.58
N SER A 158 12.19 -10.22 -2.72
CA SER A 158 12.00 -9.18 -1.68
C SER A 158 11.56 -9.75 -0.33
N MET A 159 10.71 -10.79 -0.32
CA MET A 159 10.27 -11.49 0.89
C MET A 159 11.43 -12.09 1.70
N VAL A 160 12.57 -12.37 1.08
CA VAL A 160 13.78 -12.88 1.72
C VAL A 160 14.84 -11.78 1.88
N GLU A 161 15.11 -11.00 0.83
CA GLU A 161 16.18 -9.99 0.82
C GLU A 161 15.91 -8.87 1.82
N LEU A 162 14.67 -8.40 1.96
CA LEU A 162 14.33 -7.31 2.87
C LEU A 162 14.55 -7.70 4.35
N PRO A 163 14.01 -8.83 4.87
CA PRO A 163 14.32 -9.26 6.23
C PRO A 163 15.81 -9.44 6.50
N LEU A 164 16.56 -10.03 5.55
CA LEU A 164 18.01 -10.20 5.68
C LEU A 164 18.75 -8.86 5.76
N TYR A 165 18.41 -7.92 4.88
CA TYR A 165 18.92 -6.55 4.93
C TYR A 165 18.63 -5.91 6.30
N LEU A 166 17.39 -6.00 6.78
CA LEU A 166 16.98 -5.38 8.04
C LEU A 166 17.72 -6.00 9.24
N VAL A 167 17.95 -7.31 9.26
CA VAL A 167 18.75 -7.97 10.31
C VAL A 167 20.21 -7.49 10.28
N ARG A 168 20.84 -7.45 9.10
CA ARG A 168 22.22 -6.95 8.93
C ARG A 168 22.38 -5.52 9.41
N HIS A 169 21.36 -4.69 9.23
CA HIS A 169 21.33 -3.30 9.67
C HIS A 169 20.77 -3.10 11.10
N LYS A 170 20.78 -4.15 11.93
CA LYS A 170 20.34 -4.12 13.35
C LYS A 170 18.88 -3.68 13.55
N LYS A 171 18.03 -3.82 12.52
CA LYS A 171 16.59 -3.52 12.51
C LYS A 171 15.74 -4.79 12.64
N ALA A 172 16.13 -5.72 13.52
CA ALA A 172 15.50 -7.06 13.65
C ALA A 172 13.98 -7.03 13.95
N LYS A 173 13.49 -5.99 14.64
CA LYS A 173 12.05 -5.81 14.90
C LYS A 173 11.26 -5.56 13.61
N LEU A 174 11.82 -4.80 12.66
CA LEU A 174 11.24 -4.55 11.34
C LEU A 174 11.31 -5.83 10.50
N ALA A 175 12.44 -6.54 10.53
CA ALA A 175 12.59 -7.82 9.84
C ALA A 175 11.51 -8.82 10.27
N ARG A 176 11.32 -9.00 11.59
CA ARG A 176 10.29 -9.88 12.14
C ARG A 176 8.89 -9.45 11.72
N ARG A 177 8.61 -8.14 11.69
CA ARG A 177 7.31 -7.62 11.23
C ARG A 177 7.06 -7.94 9.76
N ALA A 178 8.04 -7.72 8.88
CA ALA A 178 7.94 -8.04 7.47
C ALA A 178 7.65 -9.53 7.27
N VAL A 179 8.41 -10.43 7.91
CA VAL A 179 8.20 -11.88 7.77
C VAL A 179 6.84 -12.33 8.32
N ILE A 180 6.49 -11.96 9.55
CA ILE A 180 5.20 -12.36 10.15
C ILE A 180 4.03 -11.79 9.34
N GLY A 181 4.17 -10.57 8.85
CA GLY A 181 3.16 -9.92 8.03
C GLY A 181 2.87 -10.67 6.73
N GLU A 182 3.92 -10.99 5.97
CA GLU A 182 3.79 -11.76 4.73
C GLU A 182 3.26 -13.18 4.98
N LEU A 183 3.81 -13.90 5.97
CA LEU A 183 3.32 -15.24 6.31
C LEU A 183 1.85 -15.23 6.75
N GLY A 184 1.45 -14.23 7.54
CA GLY A 184 0.06 -14.05 7.94
C GLY A 184 -0.85 -13.75 6.76
N HIS A 185 -0.40 -12.93 5.81
CA HIS A 185 -1.14 -12.64 4.58
C HIS A 185 -1.34 -13.90 3.73
N TRP A 186 -0.28 -14.68 3.53
CA TRP A 186 -0.31 -15.93 2.78
C TRP A 186 -1.21 -16.96 3.45
N ALA A 187 -1.20 -17.04 4.78
CA ALA A 187 -2.09 -17.91 5.53
C ALA A 187 -3.57 -17.53 5.37
N VAL A 188 -3.90 -16.25 5.17
CA VAL A 188 -5.29 -15.80 4.95
C VAL A 188 -5.76 -16.05 3.52
N ILE A 189 -4.88 -15.90 2.53
CA ILE A 189 -5.23 -16.07 1.11
C ILE A 189 -5.15 -17.55 0.67
N GLY A 190 -4.23 -18.31 1.24
CA GLY A 190 -3.98 -19.71 0.87
C GLY A 190 -4.95 -20.72 1.49
N THR A 191 -5.91 -20.26 2.31
CA THR A 191 -6.98 -21.05 2.93
C THR A 191 -8.31 -20.80 2.24
#